data_AF-A0A1Y1X327-F1
#
_entry.id   AF-A0A1Y1X327-F1
#
_cell.length_a   1.000
_cell.length_b   1.000
_cell.length_c   1.000
_cell.angle_alpha   90.00
_cell.angle_beta   90.00
_cell.angle_gamma   90.00
#
_symmetry.space_group_name_H-M   'P 1'
#
loop_
_entity.id
_entity.type
_entity.pdbx_description
1 polymer ?
#
loop_
_entity_poly.entity_id
_entity_poly.type
_entity_poly.pdbx_seq_one_letter_code
_entity_poly.pdbx_strand_id
1 'polypeptide(L)'
;MQSHEWCYISWSTFFTDYSTNSSAPIVLDTYSPGTERWREASGAPKDIRKPGFSGHVFVEHLRDNFGDFYFDQRLTIKEPVYERKRIVAQALWEPKSFILDVVKGIRKHYVESTNRVLISMHIRRGDKLDWEMKKVETSSYAEKLLELSKTKYPNRDIVLFVFSDDDNAMQELRRLLADHANIEIFGLLDAFAQLPDGAASWSPLDQRKGYQQDDFRVSSEEHQFRQTAELITDVTLAATAEEFICTYTSNIARLVTLLRTKPLDTVHSLDWETWTNE
;
A
#
# COMPACT_ATOMS: atom_id res chain seq x y z
N MET A 1 32.74 -11.24 -7.24
CA MET A 1 31.39 -10.72 -7.01
C MET A 1 30.48 -11.33 -8.07
N GLN A 2 29.63 -12.29 -7.72
CA GLN A 2 28.57 -12.75 -8.62
C GLN A 2 27.51 -11.63 -8.64
N SER A 3 27.15 -11.14 -9.82
CA SER A 3 25.98 -10.27 -9.97
C SER A 3 24.76 -11.09 -9.57
N HIS A 4 24.12 -10.73 -8.47
CA HIS A 4 22.78 -11.22 -8.20
C HIS A 4 21.85 -10.54 -9.22
N GLU A 5 21.61 -11.21 -10.34
CA GLU A 5 20.47 -10.89 -11.18
C GLU A 5 19.23 -11.16 -10.35
N TRP A 6 18.50 -10.10 -10.05
CA TRP A 6 17.27 -10.24 -9.33
C TRP A 6 16.21 -10.80 -10.29
N CYS A 7 15.75 -12.03 -10.05
CA CYS A 7 14.57 -12.59 -10.71
C CYS A 7 13.33 -11.81 -10.27
N TYR A 8 13.05 -10.71 -10.98
CA TYR A 8 11.82 -9.95 -10.84
C TYR A 8 11.07 -9.96 -12.14
N ILE A 9 9.77 -10.19 -12.05
CA ILE A 9 8.85 -9.85 -13.15
C ILE A 9 8.96 -8.35 -13.37
N SER A 10 9.03 -7.95 -14.64
CA SER A 10 9.15 -6.53 -15.01
C SER A 10 8.06 -5.68 -14.34
N TRP A 11 8.42 -4.51 -13.84
CA TRP A 11 7.49 -3.50 -13.32
C TRP A 11 6.37 -3.21 -14.32
N SER A 12 6.74 -3.09 -15.60
CA SER A 12 5.82 -2.85 -16.72
C SER A 12 4.83 -4.00 -16.95
N THR A 13 4.98 -5.15 -16.30
CA THR A 13 3.98 -6.23 -16.32
C THR A 13 2.73 -5.82 -15.53
N PHE A 14 2.89 -5.16 -14.38
CA PHE A 14 1.80 -4.84 -13.46
C PHE A 14 1.40 -3.38 -13.45
N PHE A 15 2.30 -2.49 -13.87
CA PHE A 15 2.07 -1.05 -13.85
C PHE A 15 2.16 -0.46 -15.25
N THR A 16 1.47 0.66 -15.45
CA THR A 16 1.62 1.47 -16.67
C THR A 16 2.98 2.17 -16.64
N ASP A 17 3.72 2.14 -17.75
CA ASP A 17 5.03 2.78 -17.84
C ASP A 17 4.90 4.31 -17.96
N TYR A 18 5.79 5.05 -17.31
CA TYR A 18 5.80 6.51 -17.18
C TYR A 18 6.21 7.23 -18.48
N SER A 19 6.52 6.50 -19.54
CA SER A 19 7.23 7.09 -20.68
C SER A 19 6.41 8.06 -21.51
N THR A 20 5.07 8.01 -21.55
CA THR A 20 4.30 8.93 -22.43
C THR A 20 2.86 9.30 -22.04
N ASN A 21 2.14 8.54 -21.20
CA ASN A 21 0.67 8.70 -21.05
C ASN A 21 0.13 8.75 -19.60
N SER A 22 0.98 8.85 -18.57
CA SER A 22 0.51 8.96 -17.18
C SER A 22 -0.12 10.33 -16.91
N SER A 23 -1.15 10.36 -16.06
CA SER A 23 -1.77 11.59 -15.56
C SER A 23 -0.85 12.43 -14.65
N ALA A 24 0.26 11.83 -14.20
CA ALA A 24 1.32 12.46 -13.42
C ALA A 24 2.69 12.02 -13.98
N PRO A 25 3.13 12.54 -15.14
CA PRO A 25 4.41 12.17 -15.71
C PRO A 25 5.53 12.50 -14.72
N ILE A 26 6.25 11.46 -14.29
CA ILE A 26 7.47 11.59 -13.51
C ILE A 26 8.53 12.10 -14.49
N VAL A 27 8.76 13.41 -14.49
CA VAL A 27 9.92 13.98 -15.17
C VAL A 27 11.12 13.69 -14.28
N LEU A 28 11.83 12.60 -14.60
CA LEU A 28 13.20 12.44 -14.15
C LEU A 28 13.97 13.58 -14.81
N ASP A 29 14.50 14.51 -14.00
CA ASP A 29 15.41 15.52 -14.50
C ASP A 29 16.65 14.77 -15.00
N THR A 30 16.66 14.47 -16.30
CA THR A 30 17.75 13.72 -16.91
C THR A 30 18.97 14.61 -16.85
N TYR A 31 19.85 14.28 -15.92
CA TYR A 31 21.16 14.88 -15.77
C TYR A 31 21.87 14.86 -17.13
N SER A 32 21.87 15.99 -17.84
CA SER A 32 22.78 16.21 -18.97
C SER A 32 24.14 16.56 -18.39
N PRO A 33 25.19 15.73 -18.57
CA PRO A 33 26.54 16.08 -18.16
C PRO A 33 27.01 17.23 -19.08
N GLY A 34 26.76 18.48 -18.67
CA GLY A 34 27.15 19.65 -19.46
C GLY A 34 26.36 20.93 -19.23
N THR A 35 25.19 20.90 -18.59
CA THR A 35 24.42 22.13 -18.31
C THR A 35 24.90 22.81 -17.04
N GLU A 36 25.18 24.10 -17.18
CA GLU A 36 25.85 24.95 -16.22
C GLU A 36 25.21 24.93 -14.84
N ARG A 37 26.10 24.84 -13.85
CA ARG A 37 25.91 24.97 -12.40
C ARG A 37 24.74 25.88 -12.03
N TRP A 38 23.93 25.39 -11.09
CA TRP A 38 23.13 26.15 -10.12
C TRP A 38 23.99 27.08 -9.24
N ARG A 39 24.76 27.98 -9.88
CA ARG A 39 25.37 29.15 -9.27
C ARG A 39 24.74 30.38 -9.89
N GLU A 40 23.46 30.58 -9.61
CA GLU A 40 22.80 31.89 -9.55
C GLU A 40 21.33 31.70 -9.21
N ALA A 41 21.02 31.63 -7.91
CA ALA A 41 19.79 32.17 -7.35
C ALA A 41 19.89 32.10 -5.83
N SER A 42 20.46 33.15 -5.24
CA SER A 42 20.13 33.64 -3.90
C SER A 42 18.67 34.11 -3.78
N GLY A 43 17.73 33.45 -4.46
CA GLY A 43 16.31 33.74 -4.42
C GLY A 43 15.59 32.65 -3.63
N ALA A 44 14.76 33.05 -2.68
CA ALA A 44 13.95 32.18 -1.83
C ALA A 44 13.32 30.99 -2.57
N PRO A 45 13.10 29.83 -1.91
CA PRO A 45 12.43 28.68 -2.50
C PRO A 45 11.14 29.13 -3.20
N LYS A 46 11.02 28.88 -4.51
CA LYS A 46 9.77 29.15 -5.20
C LYS A 46 8.70 28.23 -4.64
N ASP A 47 7.67 28.84 -4.08
CA ASP A 47 6.51 28.15 -3.52
C ASP A 47 5.85 27.28 -4.59
N ILE A 48 5.76 25.97 -4.32
CA ILE A 48 5.22 24.91 -5.18
C ILE A 48 3.71 25.13 -5.44
N ARG A 49 3.10 26.13 -4.76
CA ARG A 49 1.69 26.51 -4.84
C ARG A 49 1.34 27.45 -6.00
N LYS A 50 2.26 27.76 -6.93
CA LYS A 50 1.91 28.61 -8.09
C LYS A 50 0.94 27.89 -9.04
N PRO A 51 -0.21 28.50 -9.40
CA PRO A 51 -1.10 27.94 -10.42
C PRO A 51 -0.36 27.79 -11.75
N GLY A 52 -0.42 26.58 -12.34
CA GLY A 52 0.18 26.28 -13.65
C GLY A 52 1.43 25.41 -13.65
N PHE A 53 1.93 24.96 -12.49
CA PHE A 53 2.98 23.95 -12.42
C PHE A 53 2.37 22.55 -12.18
N SER A 54 2.41 21.68 -13.19
CA SER A 54 1.85 20.32 -13.14
C SER A 54 2.94 19.22 -13.16
N GLY A 55 4.21 19.59 -12.94
CA GLY A 55 5.32 18.65 -12.91
C GLY A 55 5.76 18.33 -11.49
N HIS A 56 6.12 17.07 -11.24
CA HIS A 56 6.88 16.68 -10.05
C HIS A 56 8.37 16.68 -10.42
N VAL A 57 9.16 17.49 -9.72
CA VAL A 57 10.62 17.53 -9.89
C VAL A 57 11.23 16.48 -8.98
N PHE A 58 11.86 15.47 -9.57
CA PHE A 58 12.74 14.56 -8.85
C PHE A 58 14.17 15.05 -9.00
N VAL A 59 14.85 15.28 -7.87
CA VAL A 59 16.27 15.63 -7.88
C VAL A 59 17.07 14.34 -7.85
N GLU A 60 17.76 14.03 -8.94
CA GLU A 60 18.74 12.96 -8.98
C GLU A 60 20.00 13.43 -8.25
N HIS A 61 20.35 12.78 -7.14
CA HIS A 61 21.51 13.15 -6.33
C HIS A 61 22.65 12.13 -6.43
N LEU A 62 23.82 12.64 -6.83
CA LEU A 62 25.09 11.93 -6.77
C LEU A 62 25.44 11.57 -5.32
N ARG A 63 26.03 10.38 -5.18
CA ARG A 63 26.12 9.52 -3.98
C ARG A 63 26.71 10.11 -2.70
N ASP A 64 27.21 11.34 -2.68
CA ASP A 64 28.17 11.76 -1.64
C ASP A 64 27.57 12.52 -0.43
N ASN A 65 26.30 12.95 -0.47
CA ASN A 65 25.68 13.74 0.63
C ASN A 65 24.35 13.20 1.16
N PHE A 66 24.05 11.91 0.93
CA PHE A 66 22.76 11.33 1.33
C PHE A 66 22.55 11.35 2.87
N GLY A 67 23.62 11.21 3.65
CA GLY A 67 23.57 11.15 5.11
C GLY A 67 23.10 12.45 5.77
N ASP A 68 23.67 13.58 5.36
CA ASP A 68 23.42 14.87 6.01
C ASP A 68 22.00 15.39 5.75
N PHE A 69 21.47 15.18 4.53
CA PHE A 69 20.09 15.55 4.20
C PHE A 69 19.05 14.68 4.94
N TYR A 70 19.31 13.37 5.08
CA TYR A 70 18.42 12.46 5.79
C TYR A 70 18.38 12.75 7.29
N PHE A 71 19.53 13.12 7.87
CA PHE A 71 19.64 13.47 9.29
C PHE A 71 18.94 14.79 9.62
N ASP A 72 19.07 15.81 8.76
CA ASP A 72 18.53 17.14 9.02
C ASP A 72 16.99 17.22 8.81
N GLN A 73 16.44 16.38 7.91
CA GLN A 73 14.98 16.28 7.73
C GLN A 73 14.27 15.49 8.84
N ARG A 74 14.96 14.56 9.52
CA ARG A 74 14.39 13.79 10.65
C ARG A 74 13.96 14.69 11.81
N LEU A 75 14.60 15.84 11.99
CA LEU A 75 14.41 16.69 13.17
C LEU A 75 13.34 17.79 12.99
N THR A 76 12.94 18.12 11.75
CA THR A 76 12.29 19.43 11.52
C THR A 76 11.04 19.40 10.64
N ILE A 77 10.72 18.29 9.97
CA ILE A 77 9.71 18.29 8.89
C ILE A 77 8.80 17.04 8.96
N LYS A 78 7.68 17.13 9.70
CA LYS A 78 6.72 16.01 9.80
C LYS A 78 5.72 15.94 8.63
N GLU A 79 5.10 17.06 8.23
CA GLU A 79 4.05 17.06 7.20
C GLU A 79 4.57 17.15 5.74
N PRO A 80 5.60 17.95 5.40
CA PRO A 80 6.09 18.01 4.02
C PRO A 80 6.74 16.72 3.50
N VAL A 81 7.22 15.82 4.36
CA VAL A 81 7.83 14.55 3.93
C VAL A 81 6.76 13.51 3.58
N TYR A 82 5.75 13.36 4.44
CA TYR A 82 4.63 12.45 4.18
C TYR A 82 3.93 12.86 2.87
N GLU A 83 3.60 14.13 2.70
CA GLU A 83 2.89 14.60 1.51
C GLU A 83 3.71 14.39 0.23
N ARG A 84 5.01 14.65 0.26
CA ARG A 84 5.91 14.37 -0.87
C ARG A 84 5.97 12.87 -1.19
N LYS A 85 6.14 12.02 -0.17
CA LYS A 85 6.12 10.56 -0.36
C LYS A 85 4.78 10.08 -0.91
N ARG A 86 3.66 10.67 -0.46
CA ARG A 86 2.30 10.34 -0.87
C ARG A 86 2.12 10.59 -2.36
N ILE A 87 2.47 11.80 -2.80
CA ILE A 87 2.42 12.21 -4.21
C ILE A 87 3.25 11.26 -5.09
N VAL A 88 4.50 10.98 -4.69
CA VAL A 88 5.40 10.10 -5.44
C VAL A 88 4.85 8.67 -5.48
N ALA A 89 4.38 8.14 -4.36
CA ALA A 89 3.83 6.79 -4.30
C ALA A 89 2.58 6.66 -5.17
N GLN A 90 1.66 7.63 -5.12
CA GLN A 90 0.45 7.64 -5.93
C GLN A 90 0.76 7.78 -7.42
N ALA A 91 1.72 8.65 -7.78
CA ALA A 91 2.19 8.75 -9.16
C ALA A 91 2.78 7.42 -9.63
N LEU A 92 3.60 6.76 -8.80
CA LEU A 92 4.20 5.45 -9.08
C LEU A 92 3.20 4.28 -9.10
N TRP A 93 2.02 4.44 -8.50
CA TRP A 93 1.07 3.34 -8.33
C TRP A 93 -0.07 3.44 -9.34
N GLU A 94 0.24 3.12 -10.60
CA GLU A 94 -0.74 2.97 -11.68
C GLU A 94 -0.88 1.49 -12.11
N PRO A 95 -1.57 0.62 -11.33
CA PRO A 95 -1.78 -0.78 -11.72
C PRO A 95 -2.50 -0.89 -13.07
N LYS A 96 -2.17 -1.94 -13.83
CA LYS A 96 -2.84 -2.24 -15.09
C LYS A 96 -4.32 -2.56 -14.89
N SER A 97 -5.08 -2.42 -15.98
CA SER A 97 -6.53 -2.63 -16.00
C SER A 97 -6.95 -3.97 -15.39
N PHE A 98 -6.22 -5.06 -15.66
CA PHE A 98 -6.59 -6.37 -15.14
C PHE A 98 -6.56 -6.48 -13.60
N ILE A 99 -5.75 -5.67 -12.91
CA ILE A 99 -5.77 -5.53 -11.46
C ILE A 99 -6.93 -4.63 -11.04
N LEU A 100 -7.06 -3.47 -11.71
CA LEU A 100 -8.11 -2.49 -11.40
C LEU A 100 -9.51 -3.05 -11.60
N ASP A 101 -9.72 -3.91 -12.58
CA ASP A 101 -11.00 -4.53 -12.90
C ASP A 101 -11.42 -5.51 -11.80
N VAL A 102 -10.47 -6.26 -11.23
CA VAL A 102 -10.70 -7.08 -10.02
C VAL A 102 -11.09 -6.19 -8.83
N VAL A 103 -10.31 -5.14 -8.55
CA VAL A 103 -10.60 -4.21 -7.44
C VAL A 103 -11.98 -3.59 -7.58
N LYS A 104 -12.35 -3.14 -8.79
CA LYS A 104 -13.69 -2.59 -9.09
C LYS A 104 -14.78 -3.65 -8.91
N GLY A 105 -14.55 -4.88 -9.38
CA GLY A 105 -15.48 -5.99 -9.22
C GLY A 105 -15.78 -6.27 -7.75
N ILE A 106 -14.74 -6.35 -6.92
CA ILE A 106 -14.85 -6.58 -5.47
C ILE A 106 -15.62 -5.42 -4.82
N ARG A 107 -15.24 -4.16 -5.09
CA ARG A 107 -15.93 -3.00 -4.52
C ARG A 107 -17.40 -2.94 -4.91
N LYS A 108 -17.71 -3.21 -6.17
CA LYS A 108 -19.09 -3.23 -6.67
C LYS A 108 -19.93 -4.28 -5.95
N HIS A 109 -19.36 -5.49 -5.78
CA HIS A 109 -20.03 -6.59 -5.08
C HIS A 109 -20.26 -6.27 -3.60
N TYR A 110 -19.20 -5.93 -2.87
CA TYR A 110 -19.27 -5.83 -1.42
C TYR A 110 -19.80 -4.49 -0.89
N VAL A 111 -19.57 -3.38 -1.60
CA VAL A 111 -19.74 -2.03 -1.04
C VAL A 111 -20.85 -1.26 -1.75
N GLU A 112 -20.73 -1.10 -3.06
CA GLU A 112 -21.57 -0.16 -3.83
C GLU A 112 -23.02 -0.64 -3.95
N SER A 113 -23.24 -1.96 -4.00
CA SER A 113 -24.58 -2.55 -4.14
C SER A 113 -25.37 -2.63 -2.83
N THR A 114 -24.72 -2.43 -1.69
CA THR A 114 -25.26 -2.76 -0.35
C THR A 114 -25.21 -1.61 0.66
N ASN A 115 -24.68 -0.42 0.29
CA ASN A 115 -24.50 0.73 1.18
C ASN A 115 -23.64 0.44 2.43
N ARG A 116 -22.69 -0.48 2.32
CA ARG A 116 -21.81 -0.90 3.41
C ARG A 116 -20.56 -0.03 3.50
N VAL A 117 -19.83 -0.13 4.60
CA VAL A 117 -18.51 0.53 4.76
C VAL A 117 -17.41 -0.50 4.53
N LEU A 118 -16.44 -0.18 3.69
CA LEU A 118 -15.23 -0.99 3.55
C LEU A 118 -14.19 -0.51 4.55
N ILE A 119 -13.80 -1.40 5.45
CA ILE A 119 -12.63 -1.22 6.32
C ILE A 119 -11.58 -2.21 5.84
N SER A 120 -10.35 -1.74 5.62
CA SER A 120 -9.23 -2.63 5.34
C SER A 120 -8.40 -2.86 6.59
N MET A 121 -7.84 -4.05 6.70
CA MET A 121 -7.00 -4.45 7.83
C MET A 121 -5.79 -5.22 7.32
N HIS A 122 -4.60 -4.76 7.72
CA HIS A 122 -3.35 -5.45 7.44
C HIS A 122 -2.80 -6.07 8.72
N ILE A 123 -2.68 -7.39 8.75
CA ILE A 123 -2.08 -8.12 9.87
C ILE A 123 -0.74 -8.69 9.41
N ARG A 124 0.36 -8.22 10.01
CA ARG A 124 1.71 -8.71 9.73
C ARG A 124 2.18 -9.61 10.88
N ARG A 125 2.50 -10.87 10.60
CA ARG A 125 2.91 -11.89 11.59
C ARG A 125 4.14 -12.71 11.19
N GLY A 126 4.66 -12.55 9.97
CA GLY A 126 5.77 -13.34 9.46
C GLY A 126 7.13 -13.09 10.13
N ASP A 127 8.18 -13.39 9.38
CA ASP A 127 9.63 -13.40 9.72
C ASP A 127 10.22 -12.16 10.42
N LYS A 128 9.42 -11.10 10.58
CA LYS A 128 9.83 -9.81 11.16
C LYS A 128 9.51 -9.67 12.66
N LEU A 129 8.80 -10.62 13.26
CA LEU A 129 8.44 -10.57 14.69
C LEU A 129 9.65 -10.69 15.64
N ASP A 130 10.74 -11.33 15.19
CA ASP A 130 11.88 -11.59 16.07
C ASP A 130 12.86 -10.40 16.18
N TRP A 131 12.79 -9.42 15.28
CA TRP A 131 13.82 -8.37 15.20
C TRP A 131 13.36 -6.98 14.72
N GLU A 132 12.27 -6.86 13.96
CA GLU A 132 11.80 -5.54 13.47
C GLU A 132 10.56 -5.01 14.20
N MET A 133 9.67 -5.89 14.68
CA MET A 133 8.34 -5.48 15.15
C MET A 133 7.90 -6.27 16.38
N LYS A 134 7.30 -5.57 17.36
CA LYS A 134 6.59 -6.24 18.46
C LYS A 134 5.32 -6.87 17.93
N LYS A 135 5.09 -8.13 18.32
CA LYS A 135 3.84 -8.85 18.05
C LYS A 135 2.64 -8.07 18.62
N VAL A 136 1.76 -7.58 17.73
CA VAL A 136 0.45 -6.98 18.11
C VAL A 136 -0.61 -8.06 18.04
N GLU A 137 -1.32 -8.33 19.14
CA GLU A 137 -2.28 -9.43 19.17
C GLU A 137 -3.51 -9.20 18.28
N THR A 138 -4.06 -10.29 17.72
CA THR A 138 -5.21 -10.24 16.80
C THR A 138 -6.43 -9.65 17.50
N SER A 139 -6.55 -9.85 18.82
CA SER A 139 -7.56 -9.21 19.66
C SER A 139 -7.50 -7.67 19.60
N SER A 140 -6.31 -7.07 19.55
CA SER A 140 -6.17 -5.61 19.46
C SER A 140 -6.71 -5.07 18.13
N TYR A 141 -6.54 -5.81 17.04
CA TYR A 141 -7.16 -5.48 15.76
C TYR A 141 -8.69 -5.57 15.81
N ALA A 142 -9.22 -6.63 16.43
CA ALA A 142 -10.67 -6.81 16.62
C ALA A 142 -11.26 -5.70 17.50
N GLU A 143 -10.62 -5.37 18.63
CA GLU A 143 -11.01 -4.30 19.53
C GLU A 143 -11.12 -2.95 18.80
N LYS A 144 -10.11 -2.61 17.98
CA LYS A 144 -10.14 -1.37 17.20
C LYS A 144 -11.27 -1.36 16.17
N LEU A 145 -11.54 -2.48 15.51
CA LEU A 145 -12.67 -2.58 14.58
C LEU A 145 -14.01 -2.37 15.29
N LEU A 146 -14.19 -2.98 16.47
CA LEU A 146 -15.40 -2.86 17.27
C LEU A 146 -15.57 -1.44 17.82
N GLU A 147 -14.48 -0.76 18.19
CA GLU A 147 -14.49 0.66 18.52
C GLU A 147 -15.03 1.50 17.36
N LEU A 148 -14.50 1.32 16.15
CA LEU A 148 -14.95 2.04 14.95
C LEU A 148 -16.41 1.74 14.60
N SER A 149 -16.81 0.46 14.71
CA SER A 149 -18.20 0.04 14.50
C SER A 149 -19.16 0.74 15.47
N LYS A 150 -18.80 0.87 16.74
CA LYS A 150 -19.67 1.51 17.75
C LYS A 150 -19.67 3.04 17.68
N THR A 151 -18.52 3.64 17.37
CA THR A 151 -18.33 5.10 17.50
C THR A 151 -18.56 5.85 16.19
N LYS A 152 -18.01 5.34 15.07
CA LYS A 152 -18.04 6.00 13.77
C LYS A 152 -19.15 5.46 12.87
N TYR A 153 -19.52 4.20 13.04
CA TYR A 153 -20.46 3.49 12.17
C TYR A 153 -21.58 2.73 12.92
N PRO A 154 -22.26 3.31 13.94
CA PRO A 154 -23.14 2.58 14.86
C PRO A 154 -24.36 1.88 14.23
N ASN A 155 -24.71 2.19 12.98
CA ASN A 155 -25.85 1.62 12.27
C ASN A 155 -25.49 1.23 10.83
N ARG A 156 -24.23 0.89 10.57
CA ARG A 156 -23.79 0.46 9.24
C ARG A 156 -23.20 -0.93 9.30
N ASP A 157 -23.54 -1.72 8.31
CA ASP A 157 -22.86 -2.97 8.05
C ASP A 157 -21.45 -2.67 7.54
N ILE A 158 -20.50 -3.43 8.07
CA ILE A 158 -19.08 -3.33 7.76
C ILE A 158 -18.71 -4.52 6.89
N VAL A 159 -17.95 -4.23 5.85
CA VAL A 159 -17.17 -5.23 5.13
C VAL A 159 -15.71 -5.03 5.52
N LEU A 160 -15.14 -6.02 6.19
CA LEU A 160 -13.75 -6.03 6.60
C LEU A 160 -12.92 -6.79 5.57
N PHE A 161 -12.14 -6.06 4.78
CA PHE A 161 -11.12 -6.64 3.91
C PHE A 161 -9.84 -6.90 4.72
N VAL A 162 -9.43 -8.17 4.82
CA VAL A 162 -8.23 -8.57 5.56
C VAL A 162 -7.20 -9.12 4.60
N PHE A 163 -5.98 -8.59 4.68
CA PHE A 163 -4.82 -9.13 4.01
C PHE A 163 -3.70 -9.34 5.05
N SER A 164 -3.16 -10.55 5.04
CA SER A 164 -2.27 -11.07 6.08
C SER A 164 -1.30 -12.03 5.42
N ASP A 165 -0.10 -12.12 5.99
CA ASP A 165 0.89 -13.14 5.67
C ASP A 165 0.75 -14.41 6.53
N ASP A 166 -0.22 -14.43 7.45
CA ASP A 166 -0.55 -15.54 8.34
C ASP A 166 -2.05 -15.85 8.31
N ASP A 167 -2.38 -17.04 7.77
CA ASP A 167 -3.76 -17.55 7.70
C ASP A 167 -4.34 -17.82 9.09
N ASN A 168 -3.51 -18.15 10.10
CA ASN A 168 -3.99 -18.40 11.45
C ASN A 168 -4.54 -17.12 12.08
N ALA A 169 -3.89 -15.97 11.84
CA ALA A 169 -4.38 -14.68 12.31
C ALA A 169 -5.74 -14.33 11.69
N MET A 170 -5.96 -14.67 10.41
CA MET A 170 -7.27 -14.49 9.78
C MET A 170 -8.35 -15.38 10.39
N GLN A 171 -8.02 -16.64 10.68
CA GLN A 171 -8.96 -17.56 11.35
C GLN A 171 -9.26 -17.15 12.79
N GLU A 172 -8.26 -16.68 13.53
CA GLU A 172 -8.42 -16.13 14.87
C GLU A 172 -9.34 -14.90 14.86
N LEU A 173 -9.11 -13.97 13.92
CA LEU A 173 -9.95 -12.79 13.76
C LEU A 173 -11.40 -13.14 13.46
N ARG A 174 -11.64 -14.13 12.58
CA ARG A 174 -13.00 -14.65 12.30
C ARG A 174 -13.67 -15.20 13.56
N ARG A 175 -12.95 -15.92 14.42
CA ARG A 175 -13.50 -16.42 15.69
C ARG A 175 -13.83 -15.29 16.66
N LEU A 176 -12.95 -14.30 16.79
CA LEU A 176 -13.15 -13.14 17.67
C LEU A 176 -14.36 -12.29 17.26
N LEU A 177 -14.72 -12.31 15.98
CA LEU A 177 -15.80 -11.51 15.42
C LEU A 177 -17.05 -12.34 15.07
N ALA A 178 -17.10 -13.62 15.44
CA ALA A 178 -18.18 -14.54 15.04
C ALA A 178 -19.58 -14.10 15.51
N ASP A 179 -19.66 -13.44 16.67
CA ASP A 179 -20.92 -12.98 17.26
C ASP A 179 -21.35 -11.58 16.74
N HIS A 180 -20.61 -11.00 15.80
CA HIS A 180 -20.86 -9.65 15.27
C HIS A 180 -21.50 -9.69 13.88
N ALA A 181 -22.81 -9.91 13.84
CA ALA A 181 -23.58 -10.10 12.60
C ALA A 181 -23.51 -8.93 11.59
N ASN A 182 -23.15 -7.73 12.03
CA ASN A 182 -22.99 -6.55 11.17
C ASN A 182 -21.60 -6.46 10.50
N ILE A 183 -20.71 -7.42 10.74
CA ILE A 183 -19.34 -7.44 10.21
C ILE A 183 -19.17 -8.69 9.34
N GLU A 184 -18.92 -8.47 8.05
CA GLU A 184 -18.49 -9.55 7.16
C GLU A 184 -17.00 -9.45 6.90
N ILE A 185 -16.30 -10.57 7.01
CA ILE A 185 -14.84 -10.63 6.87
C ILE A 185 -14.51 -11.40 5.61
N PHE A 186 -13.64 -10.81 4.77
CA PHE A 186 -13.17 -11.47 3.56
C PHE A 186 -11.71 -11.13 3.28
N GLY A 187 -10.98 -12.08 2.71
CA GLY A 187 -9.69 -11.86 2.07
C GLY A 187 -9.81 -11.97 0.55
N LEU A 188 -8.69 -11.81 -0.16
CA LEU A 188 -8.74 -11.82 -1.63
C LEU A 188 -9.24 -13.16 -2.19
N LEU A 189 -8.81 -14.28 -1.61
CA LEU A 189 -9.27 -15.60 -2.03
C LEU A 189 -10.79 -15.76 -1.88
N ASP A 190 -11.38 -15.29 -0.77
CA ASP A 190 -12.83 -15.26 -0.57
C ASP A 190 -13.51 -14.38 -1.63
N ALA A 191 -12.93 -13.21 -1.92
CA ALA A 191 -13.46 -12.26 -2.88
C ALA A 191 -13.54 -12.87 -4.29
N PHE A 192 -12.48 -13.54 -4.72
CA PHE A 192 -12.42 -14.21 -6.02
C PHE A 192 -13.49 -15.31 -6.17
N ALA A 193 -13.79 -16.04 -5.09
CA ALA A 193 -14.84 -17.05 -5.10
C ALA A 193 -16.26 -16.45 -5.26
N GLN A 194 -16.45 -15.16 -4.96
CA GLN A 194 -17.72 -14.45 -5.09
C GLN A 194 -17.83 -13.60 -6.37
N LEU A 195 -16.73 -13.43 -7.11
CA LEU A 195 -16.75 -12.70 -8.37
C LEU A 195 -17.45 -13.53 -9.46
N PRO A 196 -18.22 -12.91 -10.38
CA PRO A 196 -18.81 -13.61 -11.51
C PRO A 196 -17.75 -14.33 -12.36
N ASP A 197 -18.10 -15.48 -12.92
CA ASP A 197 -17.23 -16.21 -13.84
C ASP A 197 -16.73 -15.29 -14.96
N GLY A 198 -15.41 -15.28 -15.18
CA GLY A 198 -14.76 -14.43 -16.19
C GLY A 198 -14.60 -12.95 -15.80
N ALA A 199 -14.98 -12.54 -14.59
CA ALA A 199 -14.76 -11.16 -14.12
C ALA A 199 -13.27 -10.84 -13.88
N ALA A 200 -12.42 -11.85 -13.72
CA ALA A 200 -10.99 -11.70 -13.53
C ALA A 200 -10.20 -12.47 -14.60
N SER A 201 -9.15 -11.86 -15.13
CA SER A 201 -8.26 -12.48 -16.12
C SER A 201 -7.15 -13.34 -15.50
N TRP A 202 -7.10 -13.44 -14.18
CA TRP A 202 -6.13 -14.19 -13.39
C TRP A 202 -6.80 -14.67 -12.10
N SER A 203 -6.15 -15.56 -11.34
CA SER A 203 -6.64 -16.03 -10.05
C SER A 203 -5.53 -15.98 -8.99
N PRO A 204 -5.89 -15.77 -7.71
CA PRO A 204 -4.92 -15.85 -6.61
C PRO A 204 -4.38 -17.27 -6.47
N LEU A 205 -3.36 -17.44 -5.64
CA LEU A 205 -2.87 -18.76 -5.29
C LEU A 205 -3.83 -19.48 -4.33
N ASP A 206 -4.02 -20.78 -4.53
CA ASP A 206 -4.89 -21.61 -3.67
C ASP A 206 -4.35 -21.75 -2.24
N GLN A 207 -3.03 -21.61 -2.05
CA GLN A 207 -2.37 -21.73 -0.76
C GLN A 207 -1.40 -20.57 -0.54
N ARG A 208 -1.62 -19.80 0.53
CA ARG A 208 -0.70 -18.77 1.00
C ARG A 208 0.24 -19.39 2.03
N LYS A 209 1.52 -19.54 1.70
CA LYS A 209 2.55 -19.99 2.66
C LYS A 209 3.32 -18.84 3.32
N GLY A 210 2.72 -17.65 3.31
CA GLY A 210 3.47 -16.41 3.54
C GLY A 210 4.50 -16.17 2.44
N TYR A 211 5.08 -14.97 2.40
CA TYR A 211 6.16 -14.67 1.46
C TYR A 211 7.49 -15.15 2.02
N GLN A 212 8.21 -15.97 1.25
CA GLN A 212 9.61 -16.31 1.50
C GLN A 212 10.44 -15.98 0.26
N GLN A 213 11.48 -15.16 0.43
CA GLN A 213 12.27 -14.64 -0.69
C GLN A 213 12.97 -15.77 -1.48
N ASP A 214 13.43 -16.81 -0.78
CA ASP A 214 14.12 -17.94 -1.41
C ASP A 214 13.16 -18.81 -2.21
N ASP A 215 11.98 -19.12 -1.66
CA ASP A 215 10.90 -19.83 -2.36
C ASP A 215 10.43 -19.05 -3.59
N PHE A 216 10.26 -17.73 -3.47
CA PHE A 216 9.85 -16.88 -4.57
C PHE A 216 10.83 -16.97 -5.75
N ARG A 217 12.14 -16.88 -5.48
CA ARG A 217 13.20 -16.89 -6.50
C ARG A 217 13.25 -18.17 -7.31
N VAL A 218 12.90 -19.30 -6.70
CA VAL A 218 12.94 -20.62 -7.36
C VAL A 218 11.59 -21.05 -7.94
N SER A 219 10.51 -20.31 -7.63
CA SER A 219 9.18 -20.58 -8.17
C SER A 219 9.07 -20.23 -9.66
N SER A 220 8.05 -20.76 -10.34
CA SER A 220 7.82 -20.47 -11.77
C SER A 220 7.41 -19.01 -11.98
N GLU A 221 7.67 -18.48 -13.19
CA GLU A 221 7.26 -17.11 -13.56
C GLU A 221 5.74 -16.90 -13.37
N GLU A 222 4.93 -17.90 -13.70
CA GLU A 222 3.48 -17.86 -13.46
C GLU A 222 3.14 -17.74 -11.96
N HIS A 223 3.85 -18.47 -11.10
CA HIS A 223 3.66 -18.40 -9.65
C HIS A 223 4.07 -17.04 -9.10
N GLN A 224 5.25 -16.54 -9.52
CA GLN A 224 5.72 -15.20 -9.19
C GLN A 224 4.72 -14.14 -9.66
N PHE A 225 4.11 -14.33 -10.84
CA PHE A 225 3.13 -13.41 -11.40
C PHE A 225 1.89 -13.34 -10.53
N ARG A 226 1.32 -14.49 -10.17
CA ARG A 226 0.12 -14.56 -9.33
C ARG A 226 0.38 -13.97 -7.94
N GLN A 227 1.50 -14.29 -7.30
CA GLN A 227 1.87 -13.70 -6.01
C GLN A 227 1.99 -12.17 -6.08
N THR A 228 2.63 -11.66 -7.13
CA THR A 228 2.82 -10.22 -7.29
C THR A 228 1.50 -9.51 -7.62
N ALA A 229 0.69 -10.09 -8.50
CA ALA A 229 -0.65 -9.59 -8.82
C ALA A 229 -1.56 -9.55 -7.59
N GLU A 230 -1.50 -10.60 -6.76
CA GLU A 230 -2.21 -10.70 -5.48
C GLU A 230 -1.81 -9.58 -4.52
N LEU A 231 -0.51 -9.39 -4.28
CA LEU A 231 -0.03 -8.31 -3.40
C LEU A 231 -0.44 -6.92 -3.90
N ILE A 232 -0.31 -6.66 -5.21
CA ILE A 232 -0.69 -5.36 -5.79
C ILE A 232 -2.20 -5.15 -5.67
N THR A 233 -3.00 -6.20 -5.85
CA THR A 233 -4.46 -6.14 -5.69
C THR A 233 -4.85 -5.88 -4.24
N ASP A 234 -4.24 -6.58 -3.28
CA ASP A 234 -4.47 -6.38 -1.85
C ASP A 234 -4.19 -4.93 -1.44
N VAL A 235 -3.01 -4.42 -1.80
CA VAL A 235 -2.59 -3.03 -1.50
C VAL A 235 -3.53 -2.03 -2.17
N THR A 236 -3.88 -2.26 -3.44
CA THR A 236 -4.76 -1.35 -4.19
C THR A 236 -6.16 -1.32 -3.59
N LEU A 237 -6.75 -2.49 -3.29
CA LEU A 237 -8.07 -2.58 -2.66
C LEU A 237 -8.06 -1.94 -1.27
N ALA A 238 -7.05 -2.23 -0.45
CA ALA A 238 -6.91 -1.66 0.89
C ALA A 238 -6.83 -0.12 0.87
N ALA A 239 -6.16 0.45 -0.13
CA ALA A 239 -6.03 1.90 -0.30
C ALA A 239 -7.37 2.59 -0.65
N THR A 240 -8.37 1.83 -1.12
CA THR A 240 -9.71 2.38 -1.43
C THR A 240 -10.67 2.41 -0.24
N ALA A 241 -10.35 1.72 0.86
CA ALA A 241 -11.23 1.57 2.03
C ALA A 241 -11.46 2.89 2.79
N GLU A 242 -12.59 3.03 3.46
CA GLU A 242 -12.91 4.20 4.28
C GLU A 242 -11.99 4.32 5.50
N GLU A 243 -11.71 3.20 6.17
CA GLU A 243 -10.72 3.11 7.26
C GLU A 243 -9.64 2.10 6.94
N PHE A 244 -8.46 2.24 7.56
CA PHE A 244 -7.39 1.26 7.48
C PHE A 244 -6.81 0.97 8.87
N ILE A 245 -6.88 -0.28 9.32
CA ILE A 245 -6.30 -0.75 10.58
C ILE A 245 -5.01 -1.50 10.28
N CYS A 246 -3.89 -1.12 10.91
CA CYS A 246 -2.58 -1.66 10.55
C CYS A 246 -1.52 -1.52 11.66
N THR A 247 -0.28 -1.78 11.28
CA THR A 247 0.94 -1.54 12.07
C THR A 247 1.94 -0.78 11.19
N TYR A 248 2.34 0.43 11.58
CA TYR A 248 3.20 1.31 10.80
C TYR A 248 4.63 0.80 10.67
N THR A 249 5.06 -0.12 11.53
CA THR A 249 6.31 -0.86 11.33
C THR A 249 6.29 -1.69 10.04
N SER A 250 5.12 -2.02 9.47
CA SER A 250 5.02 -2.69 8.18
C SER A 250 5.18 -1.73 7.00
N ASN A 251 6.14 -2.02 6.11
CA ASN A 251 6.29 -1.31 4.83
C ASN A 251 5.01 -1.36 3.97
N ILE A 252 4.28 -2.47 4.00
CA ILE A 252 3.03 -2.62 3.25
C ILE A 252 1.96 -1.68 3.81
N ALA A 253 1.80 -1.63 5.13
CA ALA A 253 0.87 -0.69 5.77
C ALA A 253 1.24 0.76 5.46
N ARG A 254 2.54 1.06 5.47
CA ARG A 254 3.03 2.39 5.13
C ARG A 254 2.75 2.76 3.67
N LEU A 255 2.98 1.83 2.74
CA LEU A 255 2.64 2.03 1.34
C LEU A 255 1.13 2.26 1.17
N VAL A 256 0.26 1.42 1.74
CA VAL A 256 -1.20 1.63 1.68
C VAL A 256 -1.58 3.02 2.20
N THR A 257 -0.98 3.46 3.29
CA THR A 257 -1.22 4.80 3.86
C THR A 257 -0.81 5.92 2.92
N LEU A 258 0.25 5.76 2.12
CA LEU A 258 0.65 6.72 1.08
C LEU A 258 -0.25 6.65 -0.16
N LEU A 259 -0.89 5.52 -0.43
CA LEU A 259 -1.75 5.36 -1.61
C LEU A 259 -3.19 5.83 -1.38
N ARG A 260 -3.64 5.87 -0.12
CA ARG A 260 -4.98 6.33 0.25
C ARG A 260 -5.20 7.80 -0.15
N THR A 261 -6.36 8.08 -0.71
CA THR A 261 -6.87 9.44 -0.94
C THR A 261 -7.64 10.00 0.27
N LYS A 262 -7.87 9.15 1.29
CA LYS A 262 -8.53 9.52 2.54
C LYS A 262 -7.58 10.31 3.46
N PRO A 263 -8.12 11.13 4.39
CA PRO A 263 -7.30 11.81 5.38
C PRO A 263 -6.54 10.83 6.30
N LEU A 264 -5.39 11.26 6.84
CA LEU A 264 -4.50 10.41 7.65
C LEU A 264 -5.16 9.94 8.97
N ASP A 265 -6.14 10.67 9.50
CA ASP A 265 -6.91 10.29 10.69
C ASP A 265 -7.86 9.09 10.48
N THR A 266 -7.95 8.58 9.24
CA THR A 266 -8.65 7.33 8.90
C THR A 266 -7.73 6.11 8.94
N VAL A 267 -6.47 6.29 9.33
CA VAL A 267 -5.49 5.22 9.51
C VAL A 267 -5.24 4.97 11.00
N HIS A 268 -5.45 3.73 11.41
CA HIS A 268 -5.43 3.29 12.80
C HIS A 268 -4.27 2.31 12.98
N SER A 269 -3.12 2.82 13.39
CA SER A 269 -1.95 1.99 13.64
C SER A 269 -1.91 1.52 15.10
N LEU A 270 -1.58 0.24 15.31
CA LEU A 270 -1.63 -0.40 16.63
C LEU A 270 -0.29 -0.48 17.36
N ASP A 271 0.80 -0.05 16.73
CA ASP A 271 2.17 -0.07 17.26
C ASP A 271 2.75 1.35 17.45
N TRP A 272 2.59 2.23 16.47
CA TRP A 272 3.02 3.63 16.51
C TRP A 272 1.81 4.55 16.41
N GLU A 273 1.74 5.57 17.27
CA GLU A 273 0.61 6.52 17.29
C GLU A 273 0.49 7.36 16.01
N THR A 274 1.61 7.61 15.33
CA THR A 274 1.67 8.45 14.14
C THR A 274 2.65 7.89 13.12
N TRP A 275 2.48 8.30 11.86
CA TRP A 275 3.44 8.00 10.79
C TRP A 275 4.83 8.52 11.17
N THR A 276 5.85 7.67 11.06
CA THR A 276 7.25 8.06 11.27
C THR A 276 8.04 7.95 9.96
N ASN A 277 9.13 8.73 9.87
CA ASN A 277 10.01 8.74 8.70
C ASN A 277 11.08 7.63 8.72
N GLU A 278 10.99 6.68 9.66
CA GLU A 278 12.01 5.64 9.86
C GLU A 278 12.20 4.71 8.67
#